data_AF-E1QSZ2-F1
#
_entry.id   AF-E1QSZ2-F1
#
_cell.length_a   1.000
_cell.length_b   1.000
_cell.length_c   1.000
_cell.angle_alpha   90.00
_cell.angle_beta   90.00
_cell.angle_gamma   90.00
#
_symmetry.space_group_name_H-M   'P 1'
#
loop_
_entity.id
_entity.type
_entity.pdbx_description
1 polymer ?
#
loop_
_entity_poly.entity_id
_entity_poly.type
_entity_poly.pdbx_seq_one_letter_code
_entity_poly.pdbx_strand_id
1 'polypeptide(L)'
;MSFEYYYITVVSLVIFVVALLIGLIMNNRYYKAISEALTQVKEVESRGPLATMSGDFEVLMCPRCGYSKTIPYRVGDYVGKVVDEACPNDGEKLIVHAIYSSRPAEQYS
;
A
#
# COMPACT_ATOMS: atom_id res chain seq x y z
N MET A 1 45.19 4.13 -43.50
CA MET A 1 44.73 4.19 -42.09
C MET A 1 45.49 3.13 -41.34
N SER A 2 46.24 3.50 -40.29
CA SER A 2 47.12 2.56 -39.60
C SER A 2 46.30 1.53 -38.83
N PHE A 3 46.77 0.28 -38.86
CA PHE A 3 46.19 -0.90 -38.22
C PHE A 3 45.75 -0.64 -36.76
N GLU A 4 46.45 0.22 -36.04
CA GLU A 4 46.12 0.63 -34.68
C GLU A 4 44.76 1.32 -34.54
N TYR A 5 44.39 2.23 -35.46
CA TYR A 5 43.08 2.88 -35.42
C TYR A 5 41.94 1.90 -35.68
N TYR A 6 42.16 0.94 -36.58
CA TYR A 6 41.20 -0.12 -36.85
C TYR A 6 41.00 -1.01 -35.62
N TYR A 7 42.08 -1.39 -34.95
CA TYR A 7 42.01 -2.19 -33.73
C TYR A 7 41.28 -1.47 -32.59
N ILE A 8 41.62 -0.20 -32.33
CA ILE A 8 41.00 0.60 -31.26
C ILE A 8 39.49 0.76 -31.48
N THR A 9 39.07 1.04 -32.72
CA THR A 9 37.65 1.22 -33.05
C THR A 9 36.85 -0.07 -32.92
N VAL A 10 37.41 -1.22 -33.32
CA VAL A 10 36.75 -2.52 -33.15
C VAL A 10 36.60 -2.87 -31.66
N VAL A 11 37.67 -2.70 -30.87
CA VAL A 11 37.64 -3.01 -29.44
C VAL A 11 36.67 -2.10 -28.68
N SER A 12 36.61 -0.81 -29.00
CA SER A 12 35.67 0.11 -28.36
C SER A 12 34.21 -0.24 -28.67
N LEU A 13 33.94 -0.66 -29.91
CA LEU A 13 32.60 -1.08 -30.34
C LEU A 13 32.17 -2.36 -29.60
N VAL A 14 33.08 -3.33 -29.45
CA VAL A 14 32.82 -4.55 -28.67
C VAL A 14 32.51 -4.23 -27.21
N ILE A 15 33.30 -3.37 -26.55
CA ILE A 15 33.06 -2.98 -25.15
C ILE A 15 31.70 -2.28 -25.01
N PHE A 16 31.36 -1.40 -25.95
CA PHE A 16 30.08 -0.69 -25.93
C PHE A 16 28.88 -1.64 -26.05
N VAL A 17 28.95 -2.62 -26.97
CA VAL A 17 27.91 -3.64 -27.14
C VAL A 17 27.77 -4.50 -25.88
N VAL A 18 28.89 -4.91 -25.27
CA VAL A 18 28.87 -5.68 -24.02
C VAL A 18 28.24 -4.89 -22.88
N ALA A 19 28.56 -3.60 -22.75
CA ALA A 19 27.97 -2.74 -21.72
C ALA A 19 26.44 -2.60 -21.89
N LEU A 20 25.97 -2.42 -23.14
CA LEU A 20 24.53 -2.38 -23.43
C LEU A 20 23.82 -3.68 -23.09
N LEU A 21 24.41 -4.83 -23.43
CA LEU A 21 23.83 -6.14 -23.10
C LEU A 21 23.73 -6.34 -21.58
N ILE A 22 24.76 -5.99 -20.82
CA ILE A 22 24.74 -6.07 -19.35
C ILE A 22 23.64 -5.16 -18.79
N GLY A 23 23.55 -3.92 -19.28
CA GLY A 23 22.52 -2.96 -18.87
C GLY A 23 21.10 -3.51 -19.11
N LEU A 24 20.84 -4.07 -20.29
CA LEU A 24 19.54 -4.67 -20.61
C LEU A 24 19.20 -5.88 -19.74
N ILE A 25 20.17 -6.76 -19.49
CA ILE A 25 19.98 -7.94 -18.63
C ILE A 25 19.68 -7.52 -17.20
N MET A 26 20.44 -6.57 -16.65
CA MET A 26 20.20 -6.04 -15.31
C MET A 26 18.83 -5.39 -15.23
N ASN A 27 18.48 -4.52 -16.18
CA ASN A 27 17.19 -3.85 -16.23
C ASN A 27 16.01 -4.83 -16.19
N ASN A 28 16.05 -5.86 -17.04
CA ASN A 28 15.00 -6.87 -17.08
C ASN A 28 14.89 -7.66 -15.75
N ARG A 29 16.01 -7.99 -15.12
CA ARG A 29 16.04 -8.65 -13.80
C ARG A 29 15.49 -7.75 -12.69
N TYR A 30 15.85 -6.47 -12.70
CA TYR A 30 15.33 -5.50 -11.74
C TYR A 30 13.81 -5.33 -11.86
N TYR A 31 13.30 -5.17 -13.08
CA TYR A 31 11.85 -5.07 -13.31
C TYR A 31 11.10 -6.30 -12.81
N LYS A 32 11.63 -7.50 -13.09
CA LYS A 32 10.99 -8.74 -12.64
C LYS A 32 10.92 -8.82 -11.11
N ALA A 33 12.03 -8.56 -10.42
CA ALA A 33 12.09 -8.60 -8.96
C ALA A 33 11.13 -7.58 -8.31
N ILE A 34 11.05 -6.36 -8.86
CA ILE A 34 10.14 -5.33 -8.36
C ILE A 34 8.68 -5.74 -8.59
N SER A 35 8.36 -6.30 -9.76
CA SER A 35 7.00 -6.73 -10.07
C SER A 35 6.50 -7.84 -9.13
N GLU A 36 7.36 -8.81 -8.81
CA GLU A 36 7.04 -9.90 -7.88
C GLU A 36 6.80 -9.37 -6.47
N ALA A 37 7.63 -8.44 -5.99
CA ALA A 37 7.45 -7.80 -4.68
C ALA A 37 6.13 -7.02 -4.58
N LEU A 38 5.78 -6.27 -5.63
CA LEU A 38 4.51 -5.51 -5.67
C LEU A 38 3.29 -6.44 -5.68
N THR A 39 3.35 -7.57 -6.38
CA THR A 39 2.24 -8.54 -6.39
C THR A 39 2.02 -9.16 -5.01
N GLN A 40 3.09 -9.49 -4.27
CA GLN A 40 2.95 -10.04 -2.91
C GLN A 40 2.35 -9.03 -1.94
N VAL A 41 2.76 -7.76 -2.01
CA VAL A 41 2.17 -6.70 -1.16
C VAL A 41 0.69 -6.54 -1.46
N LYS A 42 0.30 -6.55 -2.75
CA LYS A 42 -1.11 -6.46 -3.16
C LYS A 42 -1.94 -7.66 -2.69
N GLU A 43 -1.39 -8.87 -2.73
CA GLU A 43 -2.07 -10.06 -2.22
C GLU A 43 -2.25 -10.02 -0.70
N VAL A 44 -1.25 -9.55 0.05
CA VAL A 44 -1.33 -9.38 1.51
C VAL A 44 -2.35 -8.30 1.88
N GLU A 45 -2.39 -7.19 1.15
CA GLU A 45 -3.42 -6.18 1.30
C GLU A 45 -4.82 -6.79 1.05
N SER A 46 -4.99 -7.54 -0.05
CA SER A 46 -6.24 -8.21 -0.42
C SER A 46 -6.72 -9.31 0.54
N ARG A 47 -5.82 -9.86 1.36
CA ARG A 47 -6.10 -10.93 2.34
C ARG A 47 -6.07 -10.44 3.78
N GLY A 48 -5.68 -9.19 4.02
CA GLY A 48 -5.72 -8.58 5.34
C GLY A 48 -7.17 -8.39 5.81
N PRO A 49 -7.39 -8.26 7.12
CA PRO A 49 -8.73 -7.98 7.69
C PRO A 49 -9.38 -6.69 7.14
N LEU A 50 -8.61 -5.84 6.45
CA LEU A 50 -9.06 -4.63 5.77
C LEU A 50 -9.65 -4.88 4.36
N ALA A 51 -9.24 -5.92 3.63
CA ALA A 51 -9.71 -6.15 2.25
C ALA A 51 -11.02 -6.94 2.15
N THR A 52 -11.39 -7.69 3.18
CA THR A 52 -12.74 -8.27 3.32
C THR A 52 -13.76 -7.23 3.79
N MET A 53 -13.31 -6.01 4.06
CA MET A 53 -14.07 -4.91 4.61
C MET A 53 -14.23 -3.82 3.55
N SER A 54 -14.91 -4.14 2.45
CA SER A 54 -15.42 -3.12 1.52
C SER A 54 -16.69 -2.50 2.11
N GLY A 55 -16.65 -1.21 2.43
CA GLY A 55 -17.77 -0.51 3.05
C GLY A 55 -17.35 0.74 3.83
N ASP A 56 -18.32 1.34 4.50
CA ASP A 56 -18.12 2.43 5.44
C ASP A 56 -17.91 1.85 6.85
N PHE A 57 -16.96 2.40 7.59
CA PHE A 57 -16.57 1.97 8.93
C PHE A 57 -16.67 3.11 9.91
N GLU A 58 -16.92 2.76 11.16
CA GLU A 58 -16.85 3.69 12.28
C GLU A 58 -15.92 3.17 13.37
N VAL A 59 -15.22 4.09 14.01
CA VAL A 59 -14.31 3.81 15.13
C VAL A 59 -15.00 4.25 16.40
N LEU A 60 -15.25 3.30 17.29
CA LEU A 60 -15.68 3.57 18.64
C LEU A 60 -14.45 3.78 19.53
N MET A 61 -14.44 4.81 20.36
CA MET A 61 -13.35 5.13 21.27
C MET A 61 -13.87 5.41 22.68
N CYS A 62 -13.15 4.92 23.69
CA CYS A 62 -13.37 5.29 25.08
C CYS A 62 -12.68 6.64 25.36
N PRO A 63 -13.39 7.68 25.82
CA PRO A 63 -12.81 8.99 26.08
C PRO A 63 -11.88 9.01 27.30
N ARG A 64 -11.91 7.97 28.15
CA ARG A 64 -11.16 7.88 29.40
C ARG A 64 -9.86 7.10 29.24
N CYS A 65 -9.92 5.87 28.75
CA CYS A 65 -8.74 4.99 28.64
C CYS A 65 -8.16 4.89 27.22
N GLY A 66 -8.84 5.44 26.20
CA GLY A 66 -8.36 5.42 24.81
C GLY A 66 -8.54 4.08 24.09
N TYR A 67 -9.21 3.10 24.71
CA TYR A 67 -9.61 1.86 24.02
C TYR A 67 -10.39 2.21 22.76
N SER A 68 -10.02 1.60 21.63
CA SER A 68 -10.73 1.81 20.37
C SER A 68 -11.06 0.49 19.67
N LYS A 69 -12.15 0.50 18.92
CA LYS A 69 -12.63 -0.65 18.14
C LYS A 69 -13.28 -0.15 16.86
N THR A 70 -12.91 -0.77 15.75
CA THR A 70 -13.53 -0.52 14.44
C THR A 70 -14.71 -1.47 14.26
N ILE A 71 -15.85 -0.95 13.81
CA ILE A 71 -17.04 -1.72 13.45
C ILE A 71 -17.59 -1.24 12.10
N PRO A 72 -18.41 -2.07 11.41
CA PRO A 72 -19.14 -1.61 10.23
C PRO A 72 -20.04 -0.42 10.57
N TYR A 73 -20.11 0.57 9.67
CA TYR A 73 -20.93 1.76 9.85
C TYR A 73 -22.40 1.41 10.10
N ARG A 74 -23.00 2.03 11.11
CA ARG A 74 -24.42 1.91 11.41
C ARG A 74 -25.15 3.13 10.85
N VAL A 75 -26.23 2.89 10.10
CA VAL A 75 -27.01 3.97 9.52
C VAL A 75 -27.58 4.87 10.62
N GLY A 76 -27.23 6.16 10.57
CA GLY A 76 -27.64 7.15 11.58
C GLY A 76 -26.61 7.41 12.69
N ASP A 77 -25.42 6.82 12.60
CA ASP A 77 -24.29 7.18 13.45
C ASP A 77 -23.52 8.37 12.87
N TYR A 78 -22.96 9.19 13.76
CA TYR A 78 -22.22 10.41 13.46
C TYR A 78 -21.09 10.59 14.48
N VAL A 79 -20.03 11.28 14.07
CA VAL A 79 -18.87 11.55 14.95
C VAL A 79 -19.32 12.32 16.19
N GLY A 80 -18.96 11.80 17.36
CA GLY A 80 -19.35 12.32 18.68
C GLY A 80 -20.59 11.68 19.27
N LYS A 81 -21.29 10.78 18.56
CA LYS A 81 -22.43 10.04 19.11
C LYS A 81 -21.96 9.08 20.22
N VAL A 82 -22.62 9.13 21.36
CA VAL A 82 -22.42 8.17 22.45
C VAL A 82 -23.22 6.90 22.12
N VAL A 83 -22.55 5.75 22.11
CA VAL A 83 -23.19 4.45 21.86
C VAL A 83 -23.41 3.71 23.18
N ASP A 84 -24.33 2.75 23.19
CA ASP A 84 -24.63 1.95 24.39
C ASP A 84 -23.61 0.82 24.66
N GLU A 85 -22.56 0.72 23.84
CA GLU A 85 -21.43 -0.18 24.11
C GLU A 85 -20.53 0.40 25.20
N ALA A 86 -20.22 -0.42 26.20
CA ALA A 86 -19.34 -0.07 27.30
C ALA A 86 -17.89 -0.49 27.00
N CYS A 87 -16.94 0.31 27.47
CA CYS A 87 -15.53 -0.02 27.39
C CYS A 87 -15.21 -1.22 28.29
N PRO A 88 -14.47 -2.23 27.80
CA PRO A 88 -14.10 -3.40 28.60
C PRO A 88 -13.12 -3.08 29.75
N ASN A 89 -12.46 -1.91 29.71
CA ASN A 89 -11.44 -1.55 30.71
C ASN A 89 -12.02 -0.79 31.91
N ASP A 90 -12.95 0.13 31.67
CA ASP A 90 -13.46 1.06 32.68
C ASP A 90 -14.99 1.19 32.70
N GLY A 91 -15.71 0.50 31.81
CA GLY A 91 -17.17 0.48 31.78
C GLY A 91 -17.82 1.77 31.23
N GLU A 92 -17.02 2.76 30.84
CA GLU A 92 -17.50 4.02 30.28
C GLU A 92 -18.16 3.79 28.90
N LYS A 93 -19.15 4.60 28.54
CA LYS A 93 -19.77 4.52 27.22
C LYS A 93 -18.77 4.91 26.13
N LEU A 94 -18.75 4.13 25.04
CA LEU A 94 -17.94 4.45 23.87
C LEU A 94 -18.57 5.60 23.06
N ILE A 95 -17.74 6.35 22.36
CA ILE A 95 -18.15 7.40 21.42
C ILE A 95 -17.68 7.08 20.00
N VAL A 96 -18.47 7.45 19.00
CA VAL A 96 -18.03 7.40 17.60
C VAL A 96 -16.96 8.46 17.39
N HIS A 97 -15.70 8.06 17.22
CA HIS A 97 -14.56 8.95 17.06
C HIS A 97 -14.28 9.33 15.60
N ALA A 98 -14.43 8.37 14.69
CA ALA A 98 -14.18 8.58 13.27
C ALA A 98 -15.10 7.71 12.42
N ILE A 99 -15.44 8.19 11.23
CA ILE A 99 -16.16 7.43 10.21
C ILE A 99 -15.35 7.56 8.92
N TYR A 100 -15.03 6.45 8.26
CA TYR A 100 -14.25 6.46 7.03
C TYR A 100 -14.74 5.40 6.04
N SER A 101 -14.59 5.69 4.75
CA SER A 101 -14.87 4.74 3.68
C SER A 101 -13.58 4.07 3.25
N SER A 102 -13.63 2.77 3.04
CA SER A 102 -12.56 2.00 2.40
C SER A 102 -12.52 2.20 0.88
N ARG A 103 -13.51 2.90 0.30
CA ARG A 103 -13.53 3.19 -1.13
C ARG A 103 -12.42 4.19 -1.47
N PRO A 104 -11.66 3.97 -2.55
CA PRO A 104 -10.69 4.96 -3.03
C PRO A 104 -11.41 6.29 -3.29
N ALA A 105 -10.78 7.41 -2.94
CA ALA A 105 -11.34 8.75 -3.05
C ALA A 105 -11.63 9.23 -4.50
N GLU A 106 -11.59 8.33 -5.48
CA GLU A 106 -11.93 8.57 -6.88
C GLU A 106 -13.40 8.21 -7.14
N GLN A 107 -14.35 9.06 -6.71
CA GLN A 107 -15.71 9.12 -7.29
C GLN A 107 -16.54 10.24 -6.63
N TYR A 108 -16.00 11.45 -6.59
CA TYR A 108 -16.81 12.67 -6.46
C TYR A 108 -16.25 13.72 -7.42
N SER A 109 -16.57 13.56 -8.70
CA SER A 109 -16.46 14.59 -9.74
C SER A 109 -17.86 15.04 -10.14
#